data_AF-A0A3N4ZSS6-F1
#
_entry.id   AF-A0A3N4ZSS6-F1
#
_cell.length_a   1.000
_cell.length_b   1.000
_cell.length_c   1.000
_cell.angle_alpha   90.00
_cell.angle_beta   90.00
_cell.angle_gamma   90.00
#
_symmetry.space_group_name_H-M   'P 1'
#
loop_
_entity.id
_entity.type
_entity.pdbx_description
1 polymer ?
#
loop_
_entity_poly.entity_id
_entity_poly.type
_entity_poly.pdbx_seq_one_letter_code
_entity_poly.pdbx_strand_id
1 'polypeptide(L)'
;MSTHRLDVPQLHRRLDARRRELGLTWRGVARQTQLAPATFSRIINGRSLEADALVTLLVWLDLDTGIAALIEPGNKPLRCPDCGRVLQPKRDGSMRAHPCKEAAG
;
A
#
# COMPACT_ATOMS: atom_id res chain seq x y z
N MET A 1 -17.76 -3.26 19.29
CA MET A 1 -16.36 -3.58 19.67
C MET A 1 -15.85 -4.66 18.72
N SER A 2 -14.57 -4.64 18.32
CA SER A 2 -13.99 -5.72 17.53
C SER A 2 -13.71 -6.94 18.42
N THR A 3 -14.06 -8.13 17.94
CA THR A 3 -13.80 -9.41 18.64
C THR A 3 -12.38 -9.93 18.40
N HIS A 4 -11.69 -9.38 17.40
CA HIS A 4 -10.34 -9.75 17.02
C HIS A 4 -9.44 -8.51 16.92
N ARG A 5 -8.14 -8.70 17.17
CA ARG A 5 -7.11 -7.67 17.06
C ARG A 5 -5.91 -8.22 16.30
N LEU A 6 -5.24 -7.35 15.57
CA LEU A 6 -3.98 -7.66 14.93
C LEU A 6 -2.87 -7.79 15.97
N ASP A 7 -2.13 -8.90 15.93
CA ASP A 7 -0.87 -9.06 16.66
C ASP A 7 0.25 -8.32 15.93
N VAL A 8 0.43 -7.04 16.26
CA VAL A 8 1.44 -6.16 15.65
C VAL A 8 2.88 -6.66 15.90
N PRO A 9 3.26 -7.11 17.12
CA PRO A 9 4.56 -7.73 17.34
C PRO A 9 4.85 -8.96 16.46
N GLN A 10 3.88 -9.86 16.29
CA GLN A 10 4.03 -11.02 15.42
C GLN A 10 4.12 -10.61 13.94
N LEU A 11 3.34 -9.62 13.50
CA LEU A 11 3.46 -9.05 12.16
C LEU A 11 4.87 -8.47 11.93
N HIS A 12 5.38 -7.67 12.87
CA HIS A 12 6.72 -7.11 12.79
C HIS A 12 7.80 -8.19 12.67
N ARG A 13 7.71 -9.28 13.46
CA ARG A 13 8.65 -10.41 13.38
C ARG A 13 8.66 -11.06 12.00
N ARG A 14 7.48 -11.29 11.39
CA ARG A 14 7.39 -11.87 10.03
C ARG A 14 7.96 -10.93 8.98
N LEU A 15 7.66 -9.64 9.07
CA LEU A 15 8.23 -8.62 8.18
C LEU A 15 9.76 -8.56 8.29
N ASP A 16 10.29 -8.61 9.51
CA ASP A 16 11.72 -8.56 9.74
C ASP A 16 12.45 -9.79 9.19
N ALA A 17 11.89 -10.98 9.36
CA ALA A 17 12.43 -12.21 8.79
C ALA A 17 12.50 -12.12 7.26
N ARG A 18 11.37 -11.82 6.59
CA ARG A 18 11.30 -11.69 5.13
C ARG A 18 12.21 -10.58 4.59
N ARG A 19 12.29 -9.45 5.29
CA ARG A 19 13.18 -8.34 4.97
C ARG A 19 14.64 -8.79 4.98
N ARG A 20 15.06 -9.55 5.99
CA ARG A 20 16.43 -10.08 6.11
C ARG A 20 16.74 -11.11 5.03
N GLU A 21 15.80 -12.01 4.72
CA GLU A 21 15.92 -12.98 3.62
C GLU A 21 16.19 -12.29 2.28
N LEU A 22 15.50 -11.18 2.02
CA LEU A 22 15.65 -10.40 0.79
C LEU A 22 16.84 -9.41 0.82
N GLY A 23 17.62 -9.36 1.91
CA GLY A 23 18.74 -8.42 2.05
C GLY A 23 18.33 -6.95 2.07
N LEU A 24 17.08 -6.63 2.45
CA LEU A 24 16.53 -5.28 2.38
C LEU A 24 16.74 -4.49 3.67
N THR A 25 16.89 -3.17 3.55
CA THR A 25 16.65 -2.24 4.66
C THR A 25 15.16 -1.97 4.82
N TRP A 26 14.72 -1.41 5.95
CA TRP A 26 13.31 -0.98 6.10
C TRP A 26 12.87 0.04 5.04
N ARG A 27 13.79 0.89 4.57
CA ARG A 27 13.53 1.79 3.43
C ARG A 27 13.36 1.01 2.11
N GLY A 28 14.08 -0.10 1.95
CA GLY A 28 13.91 -1.03 0.84
C GLY A 28 12.52 -1.67 0.84
N VAL A 29 12.05 -2.13 2.01
CA VAL A 29 10.69 -2.66 2.15
C VAL A 29 9.65 -1.60 1.79
N ALA A 30 9.79 -0.38 2.32
CA ALA A 30 8.91 0.74 1.99
C ALA A 30 8.83 1.04 0.49
N ARG A 31 9.96 0.92 -0.23
CA ARG A 31 9.98 1.09 -1.68
C ARG A 31 9.25 -0.04 -2.43
N GLN A 32 9.42 -1.28 -1.99
CA GLN A 32 8.76 -2.43 -2.63
C GLN A 32 7.24 -2.41 -2.39
N THR A 33 6.81 -2.06 -1.17
CA THR A 33 5.39 -2.02 -0.82
C THR A 33 4.72 -0.70 -1.18
N GLN A 34 5.49 0.30 -1.61
CA GLN A 34 5.05 1.68 -1.84
C GLN A 34 4.37 2.33 -0.61
N LEU A 35 4.59 1.77 0.58
CA LEU A 35 4.07 2.32 1.83
C LEU A 35 5.00 3.42 2.37
N ALA A 36 4.42 4.42 3.01
CA ALA A 36 5.21 5.47 3.65
C ALA A 36 6.13 4.88 4.74
N PRO A 37 7.37 5.39 4.93
CA PRO A 37 8.27 4.94 6.00
C PRO A 37 7.63 5.02 7.40
N ALA A 38 6.76 6.01 7.61
CA ALA A 38 6.02 6.18 8.86
C ALA A 38 5.15 4.97 9.22
N THR A 39 4.67 4.20 8.24
CA THR A 39 3.92 2.94 8.47
C THR A 39 4.77 1.94 9.24
N PHE A 40 6.04 1.78 8.88
CA PHE A 40 6.96 0.87 9.57
C PHE A 40 7.30 1.39 10.98
N SER A 41 7.48 2.70 11.14
CA SER A 41 7.65 3.30 12.46
C SER A 41 6.44 3.03 13.37
N ARG A 42 5.21 3.03 12.84
CA ARG A 42 4.01 2.68 13.63
C ARG A 42 4.03 1.22 14.07
N ILE A 43 4.38 0.30 13.16
CA ILE A 43 4.48 -1.14 13.45
C ILE A 43 5.51 -1.41 14.54
N ILE A 44 6.71 -0.84 14.41
CA ILE A 44 7.81 -0.98 15.39
C ILE A 44 7.36 -0.49 16.77
N ASN A 45 6.57 0.57 16.82
CA ASN A 45 6.01 1.14 18.05
C ASN A 45 4.70 0.46 18.51
N GLY A 46 4.30 -0.66 17.92
CA GLY A 46 3.10 -1.42 18.33
C GLY A 46 1.77 -0.74 18.02
N ARG A 47 1.73 0.22 17.10
CA ARG A 47 0.52 0.98 16.75
C ARG A 47 -0.28 0.32 15.64
N SER A 48 -1.59 0.59 15.61
CA SER A 48 -2.50 0.11 14.57
C SER A 48 -2.13 0.65 13.18
N LEU A 49 -2.36 -0.19 12.18
CA LEU A 49 -2.22 0.13 10.76
C LEU A 49 -3.59 0.46 10.15
N GLU A 50 -3.54 1.11 8.99
CA GLU A 50 -4.69 1.21 8.08
C GLU A 50 -4.92 -0.13 7.38
N ALA A 51 -6.17 -0.43 7.00
CA ALA A 51 -6.54 -1.71 6.40
C ALA A 51 -5.79 -1.98 5.08
N ASP A 52 -5.73 -0.99 4.18
CA ASP A 52 -5.05 -1.12 2.89
C ASP A 52 -3.53 -1.38 3.07
N ALA A 53 -2.92 -0.76 4.09
CA ALA A 53 -1.53 -1.02 4.45
C ALA A 53 -1.32 -2.45 4.96
N LEU A 54 -2.26 -2.98 5.77
CA LEU A 54 -2.21 -4.38 6.21
C LEU A 54 -2.31 -5.33 5.02
N VAL A 55 -3.29 -5.14 4.12
CA VAL A 55 -3.46 -5.98 2.92
C VAL A 55 -2.18 -5.98 2.07
N THR A 56 -1.60 -4.81 1.82
CA THR A 56 -0.34 -4.68 1.08
C THR A 56 0.79 -5.49 1.73
N LEU A 57 0.90 -5.46 3.06
CA LEU A 57 1.92 -6.21 3.79
C LEU A 57 1.66 -7.72 3.78
N LEU A 58 0.39 -8.15 3.79
CA LEU A 58 0.03 -9.57 3.68
C LEU A 58 0.40 -10.12 2.30
N VAL A 59 0.13 -9.38 1.22
CA VAL A 59 0.54 -9.75 -0.14
C VAL A 59 2.07 -9.82 -0.24
N TRP A 60 2.80 -8.83 0.32
CA TRP A 60 4.27 -8.85 0.31
C TRP A 60 4.87 -10.03 1.11
N LEU A 61 4.14 -10.53 2.11
CA LEU A 61 4.50 -11.70 2.91
C LEU A 61 4.02 -13.02 2.32
N ASP A 62 3.31 -13.03 1.18
CA ASP A 62 2.67 -14.22 0.60
C ASP A 62 1.67 -14.89 1.55
N LEU A 63 0.92 -14.06 2.31
CA LEU A 63 -0.09 -14.47 3.29
C LEU A 63 -1.52 -14.12 2.87
N ASP A 64 -1.72 -13.80 1.60
CA ASP A 64 -2.97 -13.31 1.05
C ASP A 64 -3.84 -14.41 0.43
N THR A 65 -3.34 -15.64 0.28
CA THR A 65 -4.04 -16.74 -0.42
C THR A 65 -5.50 -16.92 0.04
N GLY A 66 -5.76 -16.86 1.36
CA GLY A 66 -7.11 -17.04 1.91
C GLY A 66 -8.07 -15.85 1.73
N ILE A 67 -7.54 -14.69 1.35
CA ILE A 67 -8.29 -13.43 1.15
C ILE A 67 -8.11 -12.87 -0.26
N ALA A 68 -7.45 -13.58 -1.18
CA ALA A 68 -7.10 -13.09 -2.51
C ALA A 68 -8.32 -12.58 -3.31
N ALA A 69 -9.49 -13.21 -3.13
CA ALA A 69 -10.74 -12.78 -3.75
C ALA A 69 -11.26 -11.39 -3.27
N LEU A 70 -10.68 -10.84 -2.20
CA LEU A 70 -11.02 -9.55 -1.60
C LEU A 70 -9.96 -8.48 -1.89
N ILE A 71 -8.95 -8.79 -2.71
CA ILE A 71 -7.81 -7.91 -2.96
C ILE A 71 -7.86 -7.40 -4.40
N GLU A 72 -7.86 -6.09 -4.54
CA GLU A 72 -7.71 -5.40 -5.81
C GLU A 72 -6.31 -4.79 -5.91
N PRO A 73 -5.66 -4.80 -7.10
CA PRO A 73 -4.37 -4.15 -7.26
C PRO A 73 -4.50 -2.65 -6.99
N GLY A 74 -3.54 -2.10 -6.24
CA GLY A 74 -3.47 -0.66 -6.00
C GLY A 74 -3.35 0.12 -7.31
N ASN A 75 -4.22 1.11 -7.50
CA ASN A 75 -4.20 1.96 -8.68
C ASN A 75 -2.90 2.77 -8.76
N LYS A 76 -2.13 2.57 -9.83
CA LYS A 76 -0.95 3.40 -10.09
C LYS A 76 -1.40 4.81 -10.48
N PRO A 77 -0.79 5.86 -9.92
CA PRO A 77 -1.04 7.22 -10.37
C PRO A 77 -0.69 7.33 -11.86
N LEU A 78 -1.65 7.80 -12.64
CA LEU A 78 -1.48 8.08 -14.06
C LEU A 78 -1.09 9.54 -14.24
N ARG A 79 -0.42 9.87 -15.35
CA ARG A 79 -0.20 11.26 -15.76
C ARG A 79 -1.10 11.57 -16.94
N CYS A 80 -1.77 12.71 -16.88
CA CYS A 80 -2.46 13.26 -18.04
C CYS A 80 -1.43 13.49 -19.16
N PRO A 81 -1.65 13.00 -20.39
CA PRO A 81 -0.71 13.20 -21.50
C PRO A 81 -0.59 14.67 -21.89
N ASP A 82 -1.66 15.44 -21.76
CA ASP A 82 -1.73 16.82 -22.24
C ASP A 82 -1.09 17.81 -21.25
N CYS A 83 -1.44 17.74 -19.96
CA CYS A 83 -0.96 18.70 -18.95
C CYS A 83 0.02 18.12 -17.92
N GLY A 84 0.34 16.83 -17.99
CA GLY A 84 1.29 16.16 -17.08
C GLY A 84 0.82 16.00 -15.62
N ARG A 85 -0.39 16.46 -15.27
CA ARG A 85 -0.96 16.37 -13.93
C ARG A 85 -1.10 14.91 -13.49
N VAL A 86 -0.75 14.63 -12.23
CA VAL A 86 -0.93 13.32 -11.62
C VAL A 86 -2.42 13.11 -11.31
N LEU A 87 -2.97 12.04 -11.84
CA LEU A 87 -4.36 11.62 -11.67
C LEU A 87 -4.38 10.33 -10.86
N GLN A 88 -5.17 10.34 -9.78
CA GLN A 88 -5.43 9.15 -8.99
C GLN A 88 -6.78 8.56 -9.44
N PRO A 89 -6.80 7.34 -10.00
CA PRO A 89 -8.04 6.68 -10.35
C PRO A 89 -8.87 6.41 -9.09
N LYS A 90 -10.20 6.49 -9.20
CA LYS A 90 -11.10 6.06 -8.13
C LYS A 90 -11.02 4.55 -7.94
N ARG A 91 -11.60 4.06 -6.84
CA ARG A 91 -11.67 2.61 -6.54
C ARG A 91 -12.36 1.81 -7.64
N ASP A 92 -13.37 2.37 -8.31
CA ASP A 92 -14.06 1.74 -9.46
C ASP A 92 -13.28 1.81 -10.78
N GLY A 93 -12.02 2.23 -10.76
CA GLY A 93 -11.19 2.44 -11.95
C GLY A 93 -11.55 3.70 -12.76
N SER A 94 -12.63 4.41 -12.42
CA SER A 94 -13.00 5.64 -13.12
C SER A 94 -12.06 6.79 -12.79
N MET A 95 -11.78 7.64 -13.78
CA MET A 95 -10.95 8.83 -13.59
C MET A 95 -11.82 10.00 -13.16
N ARG A 96 -11.36 10.78 -12.18
CA ARG A 96 -11.97 12.09 -11.93
C ARG A 96 -11.66 12.99 -13.13
N ALA A 97 -12.70 13.49 -13.79
CA ALA A 97 -12.54 14.54 -14.79
C ALA A 97 -11.81 15.73 -14.14
N HIS A 98 -10.80 16.23 -14.83
CA HIS A 98 -10.11 17.45 -14.43
C HIS A 98 -10.07 18.38 -15.65
N PRO A 99 -10.15 19.70 -15.45
CA PRO A 99 -10.02 20.64 -16.55
C PRO A 99 -8.57 20.61 -17.04
N CYS A 100 -8.38 20.13 -18.27
CA CYS A 100 -7.10 20.16 -18.96
C CYS A 100 -7.03 21.41 -19.86
N LYS A 101 -5.90 22.14 -19.84
CA LYS A 101 -5.76 23.44 -20.52
C LYS A 101 -5.77 23.35 -22.06
N GLU A 102 -5.55 22.19 -22.66
CA GLU A 102 -5.54 22.04 -24.13
C GLU A 102 -6.92 21.76 -24.75
N ALA A 103 -7.97 21.56 -23.95
CA ALA A 103 -9.34 21.38 -24.48
C ALA A 103 -10.10 22.71 -24.68
N ALA A 104 -9.43 23.85 -24.55
CA ALA A 104 -10.03 25.18 -24.57
C ALA A 104 -9.32 26.16 -25.55
N GLY A 105 -8.79 25.64 -26.66
CA GLY A 105 -8.23 26.41 -27.77
C GLY A 105 -8.63 25.80 -29.10
#